data_AF-A0AAU0HEG2-F1
#
_entry.id   AF-A0AAU0HEG2-F1
#
_cell.length_a   1.000
_cell.length_b   1.000
_cell.length_c   1.000
_cell.angle_alpha   90.00
_cell.angle_beta   90.00
_cell.angle_gamma   90.00
#
_symmetry.space_group_name_H-M   'P 1'
#
loop_
_entity.id
_entity.type
_entity.pdbx_description
1 polymer ?
#
loop_
_entity_poly.entity_id
_entity_poly.type
_entity_poly.pdbx_seq_one_letter_code
_entity_poly.pdbx_strand_id
1 'polypeptide(L)'
;MTADLLGWAGFALYILAQAYITWVRDANRTIYYTMNLFGALGYTISSALLYSWQSVSINVFWFIVSALMLMGITPTGPLRVVRTPLVAIVGLMALAAAAIWPTSPDWGRSILGWDGALLYCAGYALFASKVIRRKLYLVMNTAAPIMLLPIYLAHHNDPAVGMSVVWAIISAAGVWHLRHRPMGWSTPPET
;
A
#
# COMPACT_ATOMS: atom_id res chain seq x y z
N MET A 1 -20.09 10.12 -11.94
CA MET A 1 -19.98 11.46 -11.34
C MET A 1 -19.79 11.41 -9.82
N THR A 2 -20.73 10.89 -9.02
CA THR A 2 -20.57 10.82 -7.54
C THR A 2 -19.49 9.83 -7.10
N ALA A 3 -19.41 8.65 -7.73
CA ALA A 3 -18.38 7.65 -7.47
C ALA A 3 -16.96 8.11 -7.81
N ASP A 4 -16.82 8.91 -8.87
CA ASP A 4 -15.53 9.46 -9.32
C ASP A 4 -15.02 10.50 -8.33
N LEU A 5 -15.90 11.40 -7.88
CA LEU A 5 -15.58 12.41 -6.86
C LEU A 5 -15.12 11.78 -5.55
N LEU A 6 -15.78 10.70 -5.10
CA LEU A 6 -15.36 9.95 -3.91
C LEU A 6 -14.00 9.27 -4.11
N GLY A 7 -13.74 8.70 -5.28
CA GLY A 7 -12.45 8.12 -5.64
C GLY A 7 -11.33 9.16 -5.63
N TRP A 8 -11.54 10.32 -6.24
CA TRP A 8 -10.57 11.40 -6.27
C TRP A 8 -10.33 12.07 -4.90
N ALA A 9 -11.38 12.21 -4.09
CA ALA A 9 -11.22 12.68 -2.71
C ALA A 9 -10.41 11.68 -1.87
N GLY A 10 -10.69 10.38 -2.02
CA GLY A 10 -9.92 9.32 -1.39
C GLY A 10 -8.46 9.33 -1.85
N PHE A 11 -8.21 9.51 -3.16
CA PHE A 11 -6.87 9.64 -3.74
C PHE A 11 -6.10 10.80 -3.09
N ALA A 12 -6.71 11.97 -2.98
CA ALA A 12 -6.06 13.15 -2.41
C ALA A 12 -5.64 12.90 -0.96
N LEU A 13 -6.53 12.35 -0.12
CA LEU A 13 -6.22 11.99 1.26
C LEU A 13 -5.08 10.99 1.35
N TYR A 14 -5.06 10.03 0.44
CA TYR A 14 -4.06 8.99 0.40
C TYR A 14 -2.68 9.51 0.00
N ILE A 15 -2.60 10.34 -1.03
CA ILE A 15 -1.37 11.01 -1.42
C ILE A 15 -0.87 11.92 -0.30
N LEU A 16 -1.76 12.65 0.39
CA LEU A 16 -1.41 13.45 1.55
C LEU A 16 -0.90 12.59 2.71
N ALA A 17 -1.52 11.45 2.99
CA ALA A 17 -1.05 10.51 4.02
C ALA A 17 0.35 9.97 3.69
N GLN A 18 0.56 9.57 2.43
CA GLN A 18 1.83 9.04 1.97
C GLN A 18 2.92 10.11 1.93
N ALA A 19 2.58 11.33 1.56
CA ALA A 19 3.43 12.51 1.65
C ALA A 19 3.86 12.77 3.10
N TYR A 20 2.88 12.78 4.01
CA TYR A 20 3.06 13.04 5.43
C TYR A 20 4.02 12.02 6.07
N ILE A 21 3.78 10.73 5.82
CA ILE A 21 4.67 9.64 6.26
C ILE A 21 5.97 9.56 5.47
N THR A 22 6.20 10.40 4.46
CA THR A 22 7.46 10.43 3.70
C THR A 22 8.36 11.59 4.12
N TRP A 23 7.81 12.78 4.31
CA TRP A 23 8.60 14.00 4.50
C TRP A 23 8.55 14.60 5.90
N VAL A 24 7.54 14.26 6.72
CA VAL A 24 7.47 14.78 8.10
C VAL A 24 8.27 13.87 9.03
N ARG A 25 9.23 14.46 9.77
CA ARG A 25 10.15 13.72 10.66
C ARG A 25 9.41 12.98 11.77
N ASP A 26 8.59 13.72 12.50
CA ASP A 26 7.85 13.26 13.67
C ASP A 26 6.36 13.27 13.38
N ALA A 27 5.96 12.66 12.26
CA ALA A 27 4.57 12.68 11.84
C ALA A 27 3.68 11.98 12.88
N ASN A 28 2.52 12.58 13.13
CA ASN A 28 1.59 12.12 14.12
C ASN A 28 0.82 10.89 13.60
N ARG A 29 0.84 9.81 14.39
CA ARG A 29 0.16 8.54 14.07
C ARG A 29 -1.32 8.73 13.81
N THR A 30 -2.01 9.44 14.68
CA THR A 30 -3.45 9.70 14.58
C THR A 30 -3.77 10.40 13.28
N ILE A 31 -3.02 11.46 12.93
CA ILE A 31 -3.21 12.19 11.67
C ILE A 31 -3.05 11.27 10.45
N TYR A 32 -1.99 10.45 10.44
CA TYR A 32 -1.73 9.50 9.35
C TYR A 32 -2.84 8.45 9.22
N TYR A 33 -3.26 7.80 10.31
CA TYR A 33 -4.31 6.78 10.26
C TYR A 33 -5.69 7.35 9.97
N THR A 34 -6.00 8.57 10.41
CA THR A 34 -7.23 9.26 10.04
C THR A 34 -7.30 9.53 8.54
N MET A 35 -6.22 10.04 7.94
CA MET A 35 -6.19 10.25 6.48
C MET A 35 -6.35 8.93 5.71
N ASN A 36 -5.67 7.86 6.16
CA ASN A 36 -5.81 6.55 5.53
C ASN A 36 -7.21 5.94 5.71
N LEU A 37 -7.86 6.11 6.87
CA LEU A 37 -9.21 5.59 7.12
C LEU A 37 -10.23 6.18 6.14
N PHE A 38 -10.25 7.51 6.02
CA PHE A 38 -11.17 8.20 5.12
C PHE A 38 -10.79 8.02 3.65
N GLY A 39 -9.49 7.99 3.35
CA GLY A 39 -8.98 7.64 2.02
C GLY A 39 -9.48 6.26 1.58
N ALA A 40 -9.31 5.25 2.44
CA ALA A 40 -9.73 3.88 2.22
C ALA A 40 -11.23 3.74 1.98
N LEU A 41 -12.04 4.43 2.78
CA LEU A 41 -13.49 4.39 2.65
C LEU A 41 -13.94 4.91 1.28
N GLY A 42 -13.45 6.09 0.86
CA GLY A 42 -13.76 6.67 -0.43
C GLY A 42 -13.31 5.79 -1.61
N TYR A 43 -12.10 5.25 -1.51
CA TYR A 43 -11.53 4.38 -2.55
C TYR A 43 -12.24 3.03 -2.67
N THR A 44 -12.65 2.43 -1.54
CA THR A 44 -13.35 1.14 -1.52
C THR A 44 -14.65 1.25 -2.31
N ILE A 45 -15.45 2.28 -2.03
CA ILE A 45 -16.74 2.51 -2.70
C ILE A 45 -16.52 2.72 -4.20
N SER A 46 -15.60 3.62 -4.57
CA SER A 46 -15.29 3.90 -5.98
C SER A 46 -14.77 2.66 -6.73
N SER A 47 -13.85 1.90 -6.11
CA SER A 47 -13.25 0.71 -6.71
C SER A 47 -14.21 -0.47 -6.84
N ALA A 48 -15.16 -0.62 -5.90
CA ALA A 48 -16.18 -1.66 -5.95
C ALA A 48 -17.13 -1.45 -7.14
N LEU A 49 -17.49 -0.20 -7.43
CA LEU A 49 -18.31 0.15 -8.59
C LEU A 49 -17.60 -0.11 -9.94
N LEU A 50 -16.26 -0.10 -9.94
CA LEU A 50 -15.42 -0.42 -11.09
C LEU A 50 -14.94 -1.88 -11.12
N TYR A 51 -15.47 -2.74 -10.23
CA TYR A 51 -15.06 -4.16 -10.09
C TYR A 51 -13.54 -4.37 -9.93
N SER A 52 -12.84 -3.39 -9.38
CA SER A 52 -11.38 -3.46 -9.13
C SER A 52 -11.11 -4.15 -7.79
N TRP A 53 -11.24 -5.48 -7.78
CA TRP A 53 -11.22 -6.27 -6.55
C TRP A 53 -9.90 -6.20 -5.78
N GLN A 54 -8.76 -6.04 -6.45
CA GLN A 54 -7.48 -5.82 -5.81
C GLN A 54 -7.51 -4.52 -5.00
N SER A 55 -7.99 -3.44 -5.59
CA SER A 55 -8.14 -2.14 -4.92
C SER A 55 -9.14 -2.24 -3.76
N VAL A 56 -10.31 -2.85 -3.96
CA VAL A 56 -11.28 -3.08 -2.88
C VAL A 56 -10.63 -3.81 -1.69
N SER A 57 -9.92 -4.90 -1.97
CA SER A 57 -9.28 -5.73 -0.93
C SER A 57 -8.22 -4.95 -0.14
N ILE A 58 -7.38 -4.18 -0.83
CA ILE A 58 -6.36 -3.32 -0.20
C ILE A 58 -7.04 -2.31 0.70
N ASN A 59 -8.04 -1.60 0.19
CA ASN A 59 -8.65 -0.49 0.90
C ASN A 59 -9.48 -0.96 2.09
N VAL A 60 -10.22 -2.07 1.98
CA VAL A 60 -10.91 -2.68 3.13
C VAL A 60 -9.89 -3.07 4.21
N PHE A 61 -8.77 -3.67 3.84
CA PHE A 61 -7.71 -4.02 4.79
C PHE A 61 -7.14 -2.78 5.50
N TRP A 62 -6.82 -1.73 4.73
CA TRP A 62 -6.26 -0.49 5.26
C TRP A 62 -7.25 0.25 6.15
N PHE A 63 -8.55 0.23 5.81
CA PHE A 63 -9.62 0.75 6.65
C PHE A 63 -9.62 0.06 8.01
N ILE A 64 -9.62 -1.28 8.03
CA ILE A 64 -9.62 -2.08 9.27
C ILE A 64 -8.38 -1.76 10.11
N VAL A 65 -7.19 -1.81 9.52
CA VAL A 65 -5.94 -1.54 10.26
C VAL A 65 -5.91 -0.10 10.79
N SER A 66 -6.35 0.88 9.99
CA SER A 66 -6.42 2.28 10.43
C SER A 66 -7.38 2.46 11.60
N ALA A 67 -8.56 1.83 11.55
CA ALA A 67 -9.54 1.88 12.63
C ALA A 67 -8.97 1.28 13.93
N LEU A 68 -8.34 0.11 13.85
CA LEU A 68 -7.69 -0.53 14.99
C LEU A 68 -6.61 0.37 15.60
N MET A 69 -5.75 0.96 14.77
CA MET A 69 -4.69 1.86 15.23
C MET A 69 -5.23 3.13 15.89
N LEU A 70 -6.34 3.68 15.41
CA LEU A 70 -7.02 4.83 16.03
C LEU A 70 -7.69 4.47 17.36
N MET A 71 -8.11 3.22 17.54
CA MET A 71 -8.57 2.67 18.82
C MET A 71 -7.42 2.31 19.78
N GLY A 72 -6.16 2.54 19.39
CA GLY A 72 -4.98 2.17 20.18
C GLY A 72 -4.64 0.68 20.13
N ILE A 73 -5.33 -0.11 19.29
CA ILE A 73 -5.09 -1.54 19.13
C ILE A 73 -3.99 -1.71 18.08
N THR A 74 -2.81 -2.11 18.55
CA THR A 74 -1.71 -2.46 17.64
C THR A 74 -1.87 -3.91 17.20
N PRO A 75 -1.79 -4.23 15.90
CA PRO A 75 -1.79 -5.63 15.44
C PRO A 75 -0.52 -6.33 15.95
N THR A 76 -0.53 -6.87 17.15
CA THR A 76 0.60 -7.58 17.75
C THR A 76 0.30 -9.08 17.68
N GLY A 77 0.81 -9.73 16.64
CA GLY A 77 0.70 -11.18 16.44
C GLY A 77 2.00 -11.76 15.86
N PRO A 78 2.02 -12.99 15.29
CA PRO A 78 3.22 -13.62 14.72
C PRO A 78 3.76 -12.91 13.46
N LEU A 79 3.34 -11.69 13.16
CA LEU A 79 3.71 -10.89 11.97
C LEU A 79 5.22 -10.75 11.78
N ARG A 80 6.01 -10.82 12.86
CA ARG A 80 7.49 -10.81 12.78
C ARG A 80 8.05 -12.04 12.06
N VAL A 81 7.39 -13.20 12.21
CA VAL A 81 7.75 -14.48 11.57
C VAL A 81 7.34 -14.49 10.08
N VAL A 82 6.34 -13.70 9.72
CA VAL A 82 5.74 -13.71 8.37
C VAL A 82 6.61 -13.00 7.32
N ARG A 83 7.64 -12.24 7.71
CA ARG A 83 8.44 -11.44 6.76
C ARG A 83 9.14 -12.28 5.69
N THR A 84 9.87 -13.33 6.08
CA THR A 84 10.60 -14.19 5.15
C THR A 84 9.68 -14.99 4.22
N PRO A 85 8.64 -15.69 4.73
CA PRO A 85 7.71 -16.38 3.84
C PRO A 85 6.93 -15.41 2.95
N LEU A 86 6.62 -14.19 3.42
CA LEU A 86 6.00 -13.16 2.57
C LEU A 86 6.87 -12.81 1.36
N VAL A 87 8.17 -12.53 1.55
CA VAL A 87 9.07 -12.20 0.43
C VAL A 87 9.19 -13.38 -0.55
N ALA A 88 9.23 -14.61 -0.03
CA ALA A 88 9.25 -15.81 -0.87
C ALA A 88 7.95 -15.96 -1.67
N ILE A 89 6.78 -15.80 -1.04
CA ILE A 89 5.47 -15.87 -1.70
C ILE A 89 5.36 -14.79 -2.78
N VAL A 90 5.73 -13.55 -2.46
CA VAL A 90 5.72 -12.43 -3.42
C VAL A 90 6.64 -12.74 -4.60
N GLY A 91 7.87 -13.19 -4.34
CA GLY A 91 8.81 -13.57 -5.40
C GLY A 91 8.29 -14.69 -6.29
N LEU A 92 7.69 -15.73 -5.70
CA LEU A 92 7.11 -16.85 -6.44
C LEU A 92 5.89 -16.43 -7.28
N MET A 93 5.01 -15.58 -6.74
CA MET A 93 3.86 -15.05 -7.46
C MET A 93 4.29 -14.17 -8.64
N ALA A 94 5.29 -13.30 -8.46
CA ALA A 94 5.86 -12.50 -9.54
C ALA A 94 6.48 -13.36 -10.66
N LEU A 95 7.21 -14.43 -10.29
CA LEU A 95 7.76 -15.38 -11.26
C LEU A 95 6.66 -16.15 -11.99
N ALA A 96 5.62 -16.60 -11.28
CA ALA A 96 4.47 -17.26 -11.89
C ALA A 96 3.72 -16.33 -12.85
N ALA A 97 3.53 -15.06 -12.48
CA ALA A 97 2.94 -14.05 -13.35
C ALA A 97 3.76 -13.87 -14.63
N ALA A 98 5.09 -13.76 -14.51
CA ALA A 98 6.00 -13.63 -15.65
C ALA A 98 5.98 -14.85 -16.57
N ALA A 99 5.92 -16.06 -16.01
CA ALA A 99 5.87 -17.31 -16.78
C ALA A 99 4.55 -17.48 -17.54
N ILE A 100 3.43 -17.08 -16.96
CA ILE A 100 2.09 -17.21 -17.56
C ILE A 100 1.80 -16.07 -18.55
N TRP A 101 2.45 -14.91 -18.40
CA TRP A 101 2.18 -13.71 -19.19
C TRP A 101 2.17 -13.93 -20.71
N PRO A 102 3.12 -14.65 -21.34
CA PRO A 102 3.16 -14.82 -22.79
C PRO A 102 1.97 -15.61 -23.34
N THR A 103 1.42 -16.54 -22.54
CA THR A 103 0.32 -17.41 -22.94
C THR A 103 -1.04 -16.90 -22.48
N SER A 104 -1.08 -16.13 -21.39
CA SER A 104 -2.32 -15.63 -20.80
C SER A 104 -2.09 -14.31 -20.07
N PRO A 105 -2.01 -13.18 -20.81
CA PRO A 105 -1.72 -11.87 -20.23
C PRO A 105 -2.70 -11.42 -19.15
N ASP A 106 -3.98 -11.80 -19.25
CA ASP A 106 -5.00 -11.49 -18.23
C ASP A 106 -4.69 -12.15 -16.88
N TRP A 107 -4.32 -13.44 -16.92
CA TRP A 107 -3.91 -14.17 -15.72
C TRP A 107 -2.59 -13.63 -15.17
N GLY A 108 -1.62 -13.33 -16.03
CA GLY A 108 -0.37 -12.70 -15.62
C GLY A 108 -0.58 -11.37 -14.90
N ARG A 109 -1.42 -10.48 -15.45
CA ARG A 109 -1.82 -9.21 -14.82
C ARG A 109 -2.55 -9.43 -13.51
N SER A 110 -3.47 -10.39 -13.44
CA SER A 110 -4.25 -10.68 -12.25
C SER A 110 -3.37 -11.19 -11.10
N ILE A 111 -2.48 -12.14 -11.37
CA ILE A 111 -1.53 -12.67 -10.38
C ILE A 111 -0.63 -11.55 -9.86
N LEU A 112 -0.03 -10.76 -10.76
CA LEU A 112 0.82 -9.64 -10.38
C LEU A 112 0.06 -8.57 -9.58
N GLY A 113 -1.20 -8.32 -9.93
CA GLY A 113 -2.08 -7.42 -9.19
C GLY A 113 -2.36 -7.92 -7.78
N TRP A 114 -2.69 -9.20 -7.60
CA TRP A 114 -2.89 -9.79 -6.27
C TRP A 114 -1.61 -9.85 -5.44
N ASP A 115 -0.47 -10.03 -6.09
CA ASP A 115 0.84 -9.96 -5.46
C ASP A 115 1.14 -8.55 -4.93
N GLY A 116 0.90 -7.52 -5.75
CA GLY A 116 0.99 -6.12 -5.32
C GLY A 116 0.03 -5.79 -4.18
N ALA A 117 -1.20 -6.32 -4.21
CA ALA A 117 -2.17 -6.16 -3.13
C ALA A 117 -1.69 -6.79 -1.81
N LEU A 118 -1.16 -8.02 -1.87
CA LEU A 118 -0.55 -8.71 -0.73
C LEU A 118 0.60 -7.88 -0.15
N LEU A 119 1.49 -7.36 -1.02
CA LEU A 119 2.63 -6.57 -0.61
C LEU A 119 2.22 -5.25 0.07
N TYR A 120 1.18 -4.58 -0.45
CA TYR A 120 0.63 -3.37 0.17
C TYR A 120 0.05 -3.66 1.56
N CYS A 121 -0.84 -4.66 1.67
CA CYS A 121 -1.47 -5.02 2.93
C CYS A 121 -0.43 -5.44 3.97
N ALA A 122 0.50 -6.31 3.58
CA ALA A 122 1.56 -6.75 4.48
C ALA A 122 2.49 -5.61 4.89
N GLY A 123 2.89 -4.74 3.95
CA GLY A 123 3.69 -3.56 4.24
C GLY A 123 3.01 -2.64 5.26
N TYR A 124 1.72 -2.36 5.05
CA TYR A 124 0.91 -1.53 5.94
C TYR A 124 0.79 -2.14 7.34
N ALA A 125 0.44 -3.43 7.44
CA ALA A 125 0.33 -4.13 8.71
C ALA A 125 1.66 -4.18 9.47
N LEU A 126 2.74 -4.59 8.81
CA LEU A 126 4.07 -4.66 9.41
C LEU A 126 4.56 -3.29 9.90
N PHE A 127 4.23 -2.22 9.17
CA PHE A 127 4.57 -0.87 9.56
C PHE A 127 3.72 -0.40 10.76
N ALA A 128 2.41 -0.65 10.73
CA ALA A 128 1.51 -0.33 11.83
C ALA A 128 1.92 -1.03 13.14
N SER A 129 2.32 -2.29 13.05
CA SER A 129 2.85 -3.11 14.14
C SER A 129 4.28 -2.76 14.58
N LYS A 130 4.92 -1.74 13.98
CA LYS A 130 6.32 -1.36 14.23
C LYS A 130 7.35 -2.48 13.97
N VAL A 131 6.98 -3.50 13.19
CA VAL A 131 7.85 -4.64 12.86
C VAL A 131 8.92 -4.23 11.84
N ILE A 132 8.54 -3.40 10.87
CA ILE A 132 9.46 -2.86 9.86
C ILE A 132 9.69 -1.37 10.07
N ARG A 133 10.89 -0.92 9.69
CA ARG A 133 11.26 0.50 9.71
C ARG A 133 10.60 1.23 8.54
N ARG A 134 10.43 2.54 8.70
CA ARG A 134 9.86 3.45 7.67
C ARG A 134 10.49 3.26 6.28
N LYS A 135 11.81 3.10 6.21
CA LYS A 135 12.52 2.88 4.92
C LYS A 135 12.03 1.63 4.19
N LEU A 136 11.85 0.50 4.89
CA LEU A 136 11.38 -0.74 4.28
C LEU A 136 9.91 -0.65 3.90
N TYR A 137 9.08 0.02 4.73
CA TYR A 137 7.70 0.34 4.38
C TYR A 137 7.63 1.11 3.05
N LEU A 138 8.46 2.14 2.87
CA LEU A 138 8.52 2.91 1.61
C LEU A 138 9.01 2.07 0.43
N VAL A 139 9.98 1.17 0.61
CA VAL A 139 10.41 0.24 -0.47
C VAL A 139 9.25 -0.64 -0.93
N MET A 140 8.51 -1.23 0.02
CA MET A 140 7.32 -2.04 -0.29
C MET A 140 6.24 -1.21 -0.99
N ASN A 141 6.05 0.03 -0.54
CA ASN A 141 5.11 1.00 -1.14
C ASN A 141 5.58 1.60 -2.46
N THR A 142 6.83 1.39 -2.87
CA THR A 142 7.28 1.66 -4.24
C THR A 142 6.98 0.47 -5.15
N ALA A 143 7.25 -0.75 -4.69
CA ALA A 143 7.09 -1.96 -5.49
C ALA A 143 5.61 -2.35 -5.73
N ALA A 144 4.79 -2.35 -4.67
CA ALA A 144 3.39 -2.75 -4.73
C ALA A 144 2.55 -1.99 -5.80
N PRO A 145 2.59 -0.65 -5.90
CA PRO A 145 1.84 0.05 -6.94
C PRO A 145 2.36 -0.23 -8.36
N ILE A 146 3.65 -0.48 -8.53
CA ILE A 146 4.22 -0.86 -9.84
C ILE A 146 3.65 -2.21 -10.28
N MET A 147 3.52 -3.17 -9.36
CA MET A 147 2.93 -4.49 -9.62
C MET A 147 1.43 -4.41 -9.94
N LEU A 148 0.70 -3.48 -9.32
CA LEU A 148 -0.73 -3.25 -9.58
C LEU A 148 -1.01 -2.48 -10.88
N LEU A 149 -0.06 -1.69 -11.37
CA LEU A 149 -0.27 -0.79 -12.51
C LEU A 149 -0.82 -1.51 -13.77
N PRO A 150 -0.33 -2.70 -14.17
CA PRO A 150 -0.82 -3.37 -15.36
C PRO A 150 -2.30 -3.79 -15.29
N ILE A 151 -2.79 -4.22 -14.11
CA ILE A 151 -4.21 -4.60 -13.96
C ILE A 151 -5.11 -3.36 -13.87
N TYR A 152 -4.63 -2.26 -13.28
CA TYR A 152 -5.40 -1.01 -13.24
C TYR A 152 -5.53 -0.35 -14.61
N LEU A 153 -4.47 -0.41 -15.43
CA LEU A 153 -4.52 0.01 -16.83
C LEU A 153 -5.50 -0.86 -17.63
N ALA A 154 -5.51 -2.17 -17.39
CA ALA A 154 -6.43 -3.10 -18.05
C ALA A 154 -7.90 -2.82 -17.71
N HIS A 155 -8.18 -2.41 -16.48
CA HIS A 155 -9.53 -2.12 -16.00
C HIS A 155 -9.98 -0.67 -16.25
N HIS A 156 -9.15 0.16 -16.90
CA HIS A 156 -9.43 1.59 -17.11
C HIS A 156 -9.79 2.33 -15.80
N ASN A 157 -9.14 1.95 -14.70
CA ASN A 157 -9.36 2.58 -13.40
C ASN A 157 -8.40 3.77 -13.24
N ASP A 158 -8.73 4.90 -13.88
CA ASP A 158 -7.87 6.08 -13.94
C ASP A 158 -7.45 6.62 -12.56
N PRO A 159 -8.34 6.69 -11.54
CA PRO A 159 -7.93 7.05 -10.19
C PRO A 159 -6.85 6.12 -9.65
N ALA A 160 -7.03 4.80 -9.77
CA ALA A 160 -6.07 3.82 -9.25
C ALA A 160 -4.74 3.82 -10.02
N VAL A 161 -4.76 4.11 -11.33
CA VAL A 161 -3.55 4.33 -12.14
C VAL A 161 -2.80 5.56 -11.64
N GLY A 162 -3.48 6.70 -11.53
CA GLY A 162 -2.89 7.94 -11.01
C GLY A 162 -2.33 7.75 -9.60
N MET A 163 -3.07 7.07 -8.73
CA MET A 163 -2.64 6.68 -7.39
C MET A 163 -1.36 5.88 -7.42
N SER A 164 -1.31 4.83 -8.23
CA SER A 164 -0.16 3.93 -8.29
C SER A 164 1.10 4.67 -8.73
N VAL A 165 0.99 5.52 -9.76
CA VAL A 165 2.14 6.30 -10.26
C VAL A 165 2.63 7.30 -9.21
N VAL A 166 1.75 8.15 -8.68
CA VAL A 166 2.14 9.18 -7.72
C VAL A 166 2.65 8.55 -6.43
N TRP A 167 1.98 7.51 -5.92
CA TRP A 167 2.38 6.81 -4.70
C TRP A 167 3.76 6.16 -4.84
N ALA A 168 4.04 5.53 -5.97
CA ALA A 168 5.35 4.92 -6.25
C ALA A 168 6.46 5.99 -6.24
N ILE A 169 6.23 7.12 -6.90
CA ILE A 169 7.18 8.24 -6.98
C ILE A 169 7.47 8.81 -5.59
N ILE A 170 6.44 9.13 -4.82
CA ILE A 170 6.59 9.66 -3.45
C ILE A 170 7.39 8.69 -2.59
N SER A 171 7.04 7.41 -2.65
CA SER A 171 7.70 6.37 -1.85
C SER A 171 9.17 6.21 -2.25
N ALA A 172 9.47 6.20 -3.54
CA ALA A 172 10.84 6.09 -4.05
C ALA A 172 11.69 7.32 -3.66
N ALA A 173 11.14 8.52 -3.81
CA ALA A 173 11.77 9.76 -3.35
C ALA A 173 12.03 9.74 -1.84
N GLY A 174 11.10 9.17 -1.06
CA GLY A 174 11.25 8.95 0.37
C GLY A 174 12.38 7.99 0.74
N VAL A 175 12.51 6.86 0.03
CA VAL A 175 13.63 5.93 0.21
C VAL A 175 14.96 6.63 -0.08
N TRP A 176 15.03 7.41 -1.15
CA TRP A 176 16.20 8.22 -1.48
C TRP A 176 16.51 9.23 -0.38
N HIS A 177 15.51 9.97 0.11
CA HIS A 177 15.68 10.95 1.18
C HIS A 177 16.21 10.31 2.47
N LEU A 178 15.61 9.20 2.92
CA LEU A 178 16.02 8.49 4.13
C LEU A 178 17.41 7.85 4.04
N ARG A 179 17.93 7.62 2.84
CA ARG A 179 19.34 7.19 2.64
C ARG A 179 20.33 8.30 3.04
N HIS A 180 19.94 9.57 2.90
CA HIS A 180 20.80 10.72 3.13
C HIS A 180 20.50 11.43 4.47
N ARG A 181 19.29 11.30 5.01
CA ARG A 181 18.86 11.88 6.29
C ARG A 181 17.97 10.91 7.07
N PRO A 182 18.50 10.12 8.02
CA PRO A 182 17.68 9.21 8.81
C PRO A 182 16.70 9.99 9.70
N MET A 183 15.40 9.62 9.66
CA MET A 183 14.34 10.26 10.44
C MET A 183 13.93 9.44 11.66
N GLY A 184 13.59 10.12 12.75
CA GLY A 184 13.51 9.58 14.13
C GLY A 184 12.34 8.65 14.47
N TRP A 185 11.48 8.29 13.52
CA TRP A 185 10.26 7.54 13.83
C TRP A 185 10.46 6.01 14.02
N SER A 186 11.69 5.49 13.97
CA SER A 186 11.91 4.06 14.22
C SER A 186 13.32 3.76 14.70
N THR A 187 13.61 4.06 15.96
CA THR A 187 14.41 3.12 16.76
C THR A 187 13.47 1.98 17.17
N PRO A 188 13.69 0.73 16.71
CA PRO A 188 13.16 -0.42 17.43
C PRO A 188 13.66 -0.35 18.88
N PRO A 189 12.90 -0.83 19.88
CA PRO A 189 13.52 -1.08 21.18
C PRO A 189 14.73 -1.98 20.95
N GLU A 190 15.87 -1.56 21.51
CA GLU A 190 17.09 -2.36 21.54
C GLU A 190 16.72 -3.71 22.18
N THR A 191 16.91 -4.78 21.42
CA THR A 191 16.88 -6.16 21.94
C THR A 191 18.27 -6.51 22.42
#